data_AF-X6KT28-F1
#
_entry.id   AF-X6KT28-F1
#
_cell.length_a   1.000
_cell.length_b   1.000
_cell.length_c   1.000
_cell.angle_alpha   90.00
_cell.angle_beta   90.00
_cell.angle_gamma   90.00
#
_symmetry.space_group_name_H-M   'P 1'
#
loop_
_entity.id
_entity.type
_entity.pdbx_description
1 polymer ?
#
loop_
_entity_poly.entity_id
_entity_poly.type
_entity_poly.pdbx_seq_one_letter_code
_entity_poly.pdbx_strand_id
1 'polypeptide(L)'
;MSRNSVLILLLCAGALSSCAADYLNHYDSVTLAAGDTQKYNSLAQTVDPFNPNSKNTHIEGDGRRAAAVAQGYKFPPPPPPPPAITVNVGGAVNNGAN
;
A
#
# COMPACT_ATOMS: atom_id res chain seq x y z
N MET A 1 58.33 -21.55 -43.52
CA MET A 1 57.64 -20.28 -43.88
C MET A 1 58.64 -19.14 -43.80
N SER A 2 58.61 -18.18 -44.73
CA SER A 2 59.56 -17.06 -44.71
C SER A 2 59.24 -16.10 -43.56
N ARG A 3 60.27 -15.42 -43.02
CA ARG A 3 60.11 -14.40 -41.96
C ARG A 3 59.09 -13.32 -42.37
N ASN A 4 59.03 -12.99 -43.65
CA ASN A 4 58.12 -12.00 -44.20
C ASN A 4 56.67 -12.49 -44.22
N SER A 5 56.44 -13.78 -44.50
CA SER A 5 55.11 -14.39 -44.44
C SER A 5 54.54 -14.38 -43.01
N VAL A 6 55.39 -14.57 -42.01
CA VAL A 6 54.99 -14.49 -40.59
C VAL A 6 54.60 -13.06 -40.20
N LEU A 7 55.36 -12.06 -40.66
CA LEU A 7 55.05 -10.66 -40.40
C LEU A 7 53.71 -10.23 -41.03
N ILE A 8 53.43 -10.68 -42.25
CA ILE A 8 52.16 -10.41 -42.93
C ILE A 8 50.99 -11.06 -42.18
N LEU A 9 51.15 -12.31 -41.75
CA LEU A 9 50.11 -13.01 -40.97
C LEU A 9 49.83 -12.33 -39.63
N LEU A 10 50.86 -11.86 -38.93
CA LEU A 10 50.70 -11.13 -37.67
C LEU A 10 49.99 -9.78 -37.88
N LEU A 11 50.32 -9.05 -38.95
CA LEU A 11 49.67 -7.79 -39.31
C LEU A 11 48.18 -8.01 -39.62
N CYS A 12 47.85 -9.01 -40.43
CA CYS A 12 46.47 -9.33 -40.77
C CYS A 12 45.66 -9.80 -39.56
N ALA A 13 46.24 -10.64 -38.70
CA ALA A 13 45.58 -11.10 -37.47
C ALA A 13 45.31 -9.95 -36.49
N GLY A 14 46.26 -9.02 -36.33
CA GLY A 14 46.09 -7.84 -35.47
C GLY A 14 45.05 -6.84 -36.00
N ALA A 15 44.97 -6.65 -37.32
CA ALA A 15 43.98 -5.76 -37.94
C ALA A 15 42.56 -6.35 -37.89
N LEU A 16 42.42 -7.68 -37.93
CA LEU A 16 41.12 -8.35 -37.81
C LEU A 16 40.64 -8.44 -36.35
N SER A 17 41.56 -8.54 -35.38
CA SER A 17 41.20 -8.59 -33.95
C SER A 17 40.79 -7.23 -33.38
N SER A 18 41.25 -6.11 -33.95
CA SER A 18 40.84 -4.77 -33.51
C SER A 18 39.38 -4.43 -33.83
N CYS A 19 38.79 -5.05 -34.87
CA CYS A 19 37.36 -4.93 -35.16
C CYS A 19 36.49 -5.56 -34.06
N ALA A 20 36.98 -6.58 -33.36
CA ALA A 20 36.27 -7.20 -32.23
C ALA A 20 36.32 -6.36 -30.94
N ALA A 21 37.16 -5.33 -30.87
CA ALA A 21 37.28 -4.49 -29.69
C ALA A 21 36.03 -3.61 -29.46
N ASP A 22 35.35 -3.17 -30.51
CA ASP A 22 34.11 -2.39 -30.38
C ASP A 22 32.95 -3.24 -29.84
N TYR A 23 32.88 -4.53 -30.19
CA TYR A 23 31.92 -5.46 -29.61
C TYR A 23 32.16 -5.71 -28.11
N LEU A 24 33.43 -5.68 -27.68
CA LEU A 24 33.79 -5.85 -26.28
C LEU A 24 33.50 -4.59 -25.43
N ASN A 25 33.47 -3.41 -26.06
CA ASN A 25 33.13 -2.15 -25.39
C ASN A 25 31.62 -1.90 -25.27
N HIS A 26 30.78 -2.66 -25.99
CA HIS A 26 29.32 -2.55 -25.94
C HIS A 26 28.67 -3.60 -25.03
N TYR A 27 29.37 -4.03 -23.98
CA TYR A 27 28.73 -4.77 -22.91
C TYR A 27 28.05 -3.78 -21.97
N ASP A 28 26.72 -3.68 -22.09
CA ASP A 28 25.90 -3.11 -21.04
C ASP A 28 26.14 -3.92 -19.76
N SER A 29 26.94 -3.35 -18.87
CA SER A 29 27.25 -3.99 -17.59
C SER A 29 25.99 -4.00 -16.73
N VAL A 30 25.56 -5.18 -16.30
CA VAL A 30 24.49 -5.31 -15.31
C VAL A 30 25.11 -5.16 -13.93
N THR A 31 24.77 -4.08 -13.22
CA THR A 31 25.32 -3.81 -11.89
C THR A 31 25.01 -4.98 -10.95
N LEU A 32 25.98 -5.43 -10.15
CA LEU A 32 25.78 -6.49 -9.13
C LEU A 32 24.66 -6.14 -8.12
N ALA A 33 24.34 -4.85 -7.98
CA ALA A 33 23.23 -4.33 -7.20
C ALA A 33 21.88 -4.30 -7.94
N ALA A 34 21.75 -4.95 -9.10
CA ALA A 34 20.50 -5.03 -9.85
C ALA A 34 19.37 -5.70 -9.02
N GLY A 35 19.69 -6.43 -7.94
CA GLY A 35 18.72 -6.88 -6.94
C GLY A 35 17.49 -7.53 -7.57
N ASP A 36 16.31 -7.07 -7.17
CA ASP A 36 15.03 -7.60 -7.66
C ASP A 36 14.55 -7.01 -9.00
N THR A 37 15.38 -6.24 -9.72
CA THR A 37 14.96 -5.57 -10.98
C THR A 37 14.36 -6.53 -12.01
N GLN A 38 14.85 -7.78 -12.09
CA GLN A 38 14.28 -8.80 -12.97
C GLN A 38 12.84 -9.15 -12.60
N LYS A 39 12.54 -9.21 -11.29
CA LYS A 39 11.21 -9.47 -10.75
C LYS A 39 10.28 -8.26 -10.90
N TYR A 40 10.80 -7.05 -10.77
CA TYR A 40 10.02 -5.84 -11.03
C TYR A 40 9.73 -5.65 -12.53
N ASN A 41 10.67 -6.01 -13.40
CA ASN A 41 10.48 -5.92 -14.85
C ASN A 41 9.43 -6.92 -15.34
N SER A 42 9.44 -8.16 -14.83
CA SER A 42 8.40 -9.12 -15.14
C SER A 42 7.02 -8.65 -14.64
N LEU A 43 6.97 -8.01 -13.48
CA LEU A 43 5.73 -7.43 -12.94
C LEU A 43 5.21 -6.27 -13.79
N ALA A 44 6.09 -5.40 -14.29
CA ALA A 44 5.74 -4.26 -15.15
C ALA A 44 5.23 -4.67 -16.54
N GLN A 45 5.69 -5.80 -17.08
CA GLN A 45 5.28 -6.31 -18.39
C GLN A 45 4.08 -7.26 -18.32
N THR A 46 3.64 -7.64 -17.12
CA THR A 46 2.49 -8.52 -16.93
C THR A 46 1.20 -7.70 -16.95
N VAL A 47 0.20 -8.17 -17.71
CA VAL A 47 -1.15 -7.58 -17.66
C VAL A 47 -1.82 -8.03 -16.37
N ASP A 48 -2.22 -7.05 -15.55
CA ASP A 48 -2.90 -7.26 -14.26
C ASP A 48 -2.08 -8.09 -13.24
N PRO A 49 -0.88 -7.64 -12.85
CA PRO A 49 0.04 -8.44 -12.03
C PRO A 49 -0.36 -8.56 -10.55
N PHE A 50 -1.42 -7.88 -10.14
CA PHE A 50 -1.82 -7.79 -8.73
C PHE A 50 -2.92 -8.79 -8.40
N ASN A 51 -3.11 -9.04 -7.10
CA ASN A 51 -4.21 -9.86 -6.61
C ASN A 51 -5.55 -9.30 -7.13
N PRO A 52 -6.45 -10.13 -7.71
CA PRO A 52 -7.78 -9.68 -8.16
C PRO A 52 -8.57 -8.94 -7.06
N ASN A 53 -8.39 -9.33 -5.80
CA ASN A 53 -9.03 -8.64 -4.66
C ASN A 53 -8.46 -7.23 -4.43
N SER A 54 -7.29 -6.88 -4.96
CA SER A 54 -6.74 -5.52 -4.89
C SER A 54 -7.56 -4.52 -5.70
N LYS A 55 -8.37 -4.98 -6.66
CA LYS A 55 -9.36 -4.14 -7.37
C LYS A 55 -10.67 -3.99 -6.60
N ASN A 56 -10.83 -4.72 -5.50
CA ASN A 56 -12.04 -4.67 -4.71
C ASN A 56 -12.06 -3.38 -3.86
N THR A 57 -12.65 -2.33 -4.39
CA THR A 57 -12.96 -1.11 -3.64
C THR A 57 -14.35 -1.15 -3.02
N HIS A 58 -15.01 -2.32 -3.01
CA HIS A 58 -16.33 -2.48 -2.46
C HIS A 58 -16.26 -2.65 -0.94
N ILE A 59 -16.98 -1.80 -0.23
CA ILE A 59 -17.21 -1.95 1.19
C ILE A 59 -18.46 -2.83 1.34
N GLU A 60 -18.29 -4.07 1.76
CA GLU A 60 -19.38 -5.08 1.86
C GLU A 60 -20.54 -4.65 2.79
N GLY A 61 -20.28 -3.68 3.68
CA GLY A 61 -21.29 -3.14 4.58
C GLY A 61 -22.03 -1.96 3.98
N ASP A 62 -23.37 -1.98 4.06
CA ASP A 62 -24.33 -0.90 3.71
C ASP A 62 -24.11 0.41 4.52
N GLY A 63 -23.04 0.52 5.31
CA GLY A 63 -22.76 1.69 6.15
C GLY A 63 -23.80 1.96 7.24
N ARG A 64 -24.96 1.27 7.26
CA ARG A 64 -26.07 1.48 8.21
C ARG A 64 -25.62 1.39 9.67
N ARG A 65 -24.72 0.47 10.00
CA ARG A 65 -24.16 0.36 11.35
C ARG A 65 -23.30 1.57 11.71
N ALA A 66 -22.46 2.05 10.79
CA ALA A 66 -21.65 3.24 11.00
C ALA A 66 -22.52 4.52 11.07
N ALA A 67 -23.56 4.60 10.23
CA ALA A 67 -24.54 5.68 10.23
C ALA A 67 -25.33 5.72 11.55
N ALA A 68 -25.78 4.58 12.07
CA ALA A 68 -26.48 4.50 13.35
C ALA A 68 -25.61 4.99 14.52
N VAL A 69 -24.33 4.62 14.54
CA VAL A 69 -23.36 5.12 15.55
C VAL A 69 -23.18 6.63 15.42
N ALA A 70 -22.98 7.14 14.20
CA ALA A 70 -22.84 8.58 13.97
C ALA A 70 -24.09 9.38 14.40
N GLN A 71 -25.29 8.85 14.19
CA GLN A 71 -26.55 9.45 14.63
C GLN A 71 -26.66 9.48 16.16
N GLY A 72 -26.26 8.40 16.86
CA GLY A 72 -26.25 8.35 18.31
C GLY A 72 -25.28 9.35 18.97
N TYR A 73 -24.16 9.65 18.32
CA TYR A 73 -23.26 10.73 18.75
C TYR A 73 -23.82 12.13 18.45
N LYS A 74 -24.49 12.31 17.31
CA LYS A 74 -25.05 13.61 16.89
C LYS A 74 -26.27 14.01 17.72
N PHE A 75 -27.09 13.04 18.11
CA PHE A 75 -28.29 13.23 18.90
C PHE A 75 -28.21 12.38 20.17
N PRO A 76 -27.51 12.87 21.22
CA PRO A 76 -27.44 12.16 22.49
C PRO A 76 -28.85 12.00 23.08
N PRO A 77 -29.12 10.89 23.78
CA PRO A 77 -30.41 10.68 24.42
C PRO A 77 -30.70 11.79 25.44
N PRO A 78 -31.99 12.15 25.63
CA PRO A 78 -32.38 13.14 26.63
C PRO A 78 -31.88 12.75 28.02
N PRO A 79 -31.52 13.72 28.88
CA PRO A 79 -31.16 13.45 30.27
C PRO A 79 -32.27 12.65 30.97
N PRO A 80 -31.93 11.73 31.88
CA PRO A 80 -32.91 11.02 32.68
C PRO A 80 -33.85 12.00 33.41
N PRO A 81 -35.16 11.66 33.56
CA PRO A 81 -36.06 12.46 34.36
C PRO A 81 -35.53 12.62 35.80
N PRO A 82 -35.63 13.82 36.40
CA PRO A 82 -35.28 14.00 37.80
C PRO A 82 -36.06 13.03 38.70
N PRO A 83 -35.45 12.48 39.76
CA PRO A 83 -36.17 11.66 40.74
C PRO A 83 -37.36 12.43 41.29
N ALA A 84 -38.54 11.79 41.35
CA ALA A 84 -39.71 12.40 41.95
C ALA A 84 -39.47 12.62 43.45
N ILE A 85 -39.39 13.88 43.87
CA ILE A 85 -39.32 14.25 45.28
C ILE A 85 -40.73 14.22 45.86
N THR A 86 -41.05 13.20 46.66
CA THR A 86 -42.26 13.18 47.48
C THR A 86 -41.99 13.99 48.76
N VAL A 87 -42.50 15.23 48.82
CA VAL A 87 -42.47 16.03 50.05
C VAL A 87 -43.61 15.55 50.96
N ASN A 88 -43.26 14.88 52.06
CA ASN A 88 -44.23 14.52 53.10
C ASN A 88 -44.52 15.76 53.95
N VAL A 89 -45.55 16.54 53.59
CA VAL A 89 -46.08 17.59 54.46
C VAL A 89 -46.93 16.89 55.52
N GLY A 90 -46.35 16.69 56.70
CA GLY A 90 -47.06 16.11 57.85
C GLY A 90 -48.40 16.82 58.05
N GLY A 91 -49.48 16.04 58.10
CA GLY A 91 -50.83 16.54 58.26
C GLY A 91 -50.95 17.45 59.49
N ALA A 92 -51.60 18.59 59.29
CA ALA A 92 -51.84 19.59 60.30
C ALA A 92 -52.49 19.00 61.56
N VAL A 93 -51.97 19.41 62.71
CA VAL A 93 -52.52 19.10 64.04
C VAL A 93 -53.89 19.79 64.14
N ASN A 94 -54.98 19.02 64.15
CA ASN A 94 -56.30 19.54 64.50
C ASN A 94 -56.42 19.52 66.02
N ASN A 95 -56.15 20.66 66.67
CA ASN A 95 -56.50 20.88 68.08
C ASN A 95 -58.03 20.83 68.23
N GLY A 96 -58.55 19.71 68.75
CA GLY A 96 -59.95 19.57 69.13
C GLY A 96 -60.20 20.20 70.50
N ALA A 97 -60.80 21.40 70.49
CA ALA A 97 -61.47 21.98 71.65
C ALA A 97 -62.97 22.08 71.32
N ASN A 98 -63.75 21.12 71.83
CA ASN A 98 -65.12 21.27 72.30
C ASN A 98 -65.46 20.08 73.20
#